data_AF-A0A1E1WGL4-F1
#
_entry.id   AF-A0A1E1WGL4-F1
#
_cell.length_a   1.000
_cell.length_b   1.000
_cell.length_c   1.000
_cell.angle_alpha   90.00
_cell.angle_beta   90.00
_cell.angle_gamma   90.00
#
_symmetry.space_group_name_H-M   'P 1'
#
loop_
_entity.id
_entity.type
_entity.pdbx_description
1 polymer ?
#
loop_
_entity_poly.entity_id
_entity_poly.type
_entity_poly.pdbx_seq_one_letter_code
_entity_poly.pdbx_strand_id
1 'polypeptide(L)'
;ALASGLNLAAHVYMYHQLIEDYRFCYKHSPMIVFWHFFFCICTHAWAWSTVFHARDTPFTEFMDYACALSMVMILFIAAVIRLLFRKKKVALVIVLMSIMFFIHHVRYLYSGKVDYEYNMTVNIVIGMLATALWMVFSLGALCGGQHAARRYVWR
;
A
#
# COMPACT_ATOMS: atom_id res chain seq x y z
N ALA A 1 13.03 12.89 11.61
CA ALA A 1 13.63 11.55 11.50
C ALA A 1 13.05 10.53 12.49
N LEU A 2 12.98 10.83 13.80
CA LEU A 2 12.60 9.86 14.83
C LEU A 2 11.22 9.19 14.59
N ALA A 3 10.17 9.96 14.33
CA ALA A 3 8.82 9.40 14.11
C ALA A 3 8.77 8.44 12.91
N SER A 4 9.35 8.82 11.77
CA SER A 4 9.48 7.94 10.60
C SER A 4 10.30 6.69 10.90
N GLY A 5 11.38 6.84 11.68
CA GLY A 5 12.22 5.71 12.11
C GLY A 5 11.49 4.73 13.03
N LEU A 6 10.64 5.23 13.94
CA LEU A 6 9.79 4.39 14.78
C LEU A 6 8.70 3.68 13.96
N ASN A 7 8.12 4.33 12.96
CA ASN A 7 7.19 3.68 12.03
C ASN A 7 7.89 2.57 11.21
N LEU A 8 9.11 2.83 10.72
CA LEU A 8 9.91 1.81 10.06
C LEU A 8 10.14 0.60 10.99
N ALA A 9 10.55 0.84 12.23
CA ALA A 9 10.77 -0.21 13.22
C ALA A 9 9.48 -1.01 13.50
N ALA A 10 8.33 -0.34 13.62
CA ALA A 10 7.03 -0.99 13.78
C ALA A 10 6.69 -1.90 12.59
N HIS A 11 6.91 -1.45 11.36
CA HIS A 11 6.69 -2.27 10.16
C HIS A 11 7.60 -3.51 10.13
N VAL A 12 8.88 -3.36 10.46
CA VAL A 12 9.83 -4.48 10.52
C VAL A 12 9.44 -5.47 11.62
N TYR A 13 9.11 -4.97 12.81
CA TYR A 13 8.66 -5.79 13.93
C TYR A 13 7.38 -6.58 13.59
N MET A 14 6.37 -5.92 13.04
CA MET A 14 5.12 -6.58 12.63
C MET A 14 5.36 -7.62 11.53
N TYR A 15 6.25 -7.35 10.60
CA TYR A 15 6.62 -8.33 9.57
C TYR A 15 7.29 -9.56 10.18
N HIS A 16 8.19 -9.38 11.15
CA HIS A 16 8.80 -10.49 11.90
C HIS A 16 7.75 -11.35 12.60
N GLN A 17 6.82 -10.72 13.32
CA GLN A 17 5.71 -11.42 13.98
C GLN A 17 4.86 -12.21 12.98
N LEU A 18 4.65 -11.69 11.77
CA LEU A 18 3.85 -12.34 10.74
C LEU A 18 4.53 -13.58 10.15
N ILE A 19 5.84 -13.52 9.88
CA ILE A 19 6.57 -14.67 9.31
C ILE A 19 6.78 -15.80 10.33
N GLU A 20 6.72 -15.49 11.62
CA GLU A 20 6.74 -16.48 12.70
C GLU A 20 5.38 -17.19 12.88
N ASP A 21 4.29 -16.63 12.35
CA ASP A 21 2.97 -17.28 12.37
C ASP A 21 2.92 -18.43 11.35
N TYR A 22 2.76 -19.66 11.84
CA TYR A 22 2.60 -20.86 11.04
C TYR A 22 1.43 -20.80 10.02
N ARG A 23 0.44 -19.92 10.27
CA ARG A 23 -0.70 -19.67 9.36
C ARG A 23 -0.31 -18.83 8.16
N PHE A 24 0.76 -18.06 8.26
CA PHE A 24 1.32 -17.27 7.17
C PHE A 24 2.27 -18.12 6.31
N CYS A 25 1.76 -19.23 5.79
CA CYS A 25 2.45 -20.08 4.83
C CYS A 25 1.64 -20.22 3.54
N TYR A 26 2.34 -20.55 2.45
CA TYR A 26 1.75 -20.68 1.10
C TYR A 26 0.51 -21.59 1.07
N LYS A 27 0.50 -22.66 1.87
CA LYS A 27 -0.61 -23.62 1.95
C LYS A 27 -1.92 -23.02 2.47
N HIS A 28 -1.85 -21.97 3.29
CA HIS A 28 -3.01 -21.34 3.93
C HIS A 28 -3.25 -19.90 3.44
N SER A 29 -2.33 -19.32 2.66
CA SER A 29 -2.38 -17.94 2.20
C SER A 29 -1.99 -17.83 0.72
N PRO A 30 -2.93 -17.97 -0.23
CA PRO A 30 -2.63 -17.96 -1.67
C PRO A 30 -2.05 -16.63 -2.19
N MET A 31 -2.17 -15.55 -1.41
CA MET A 31 -1.61 -14.22 -1.72
C MET A 31 -0.35 -13.87 -0.92
N ILE A 32 0.33 -14.86 -0.33
CA ILE A 32 1.50 -14.61 0.54
C ILE A 32 2.58 -13.74 -0.14
N VAL A 33 2.86 -13.98 -1.43
CA VAL A 33 3.83 -13.20 -2.20
C VAL A 33 3.42 -11.73 -2.32
N PHE A 34 2.13 -11.46 -2.54
CA PHE A 34 1.60 -10.10 -2.57
C PHE A 34 1.81 -9.39 -1.23
N TRP A 35 1.60 -10.10 -0.11
CA TRP A 35 1.80 -9.54 1.22
C TRP A 35 3.26 -9.22 1.49
N HIS A 36 4.19 -10.12 1.16
CA HIS A 36 5.63 -9.82 1.25
C HIS A 36 5.99 -8.56 0.45
N PHE A 37 5.49 -8.45 -0.78
CA PHE A 37 5.72 -7.27 -1.61
C PHE A 37 5.11 -6.00 -1.01
N PHE A 38 3.89 -6.08 -0.47
CA PHE A 38 3.25 -5.00 0.27
C PHE A 38 4.11 -4.50 1.43
N PHE A 39 4.62 -5.43 2.26
CA PHE A 39 5.50 -5.08 3.38
C PHE A 39 6.79 -4.41 2.91
N CYS A 40 7.43 -4.95 1.86
CA CYS A 40 8.63 -4.35 1.28
C CYS A 40 8.40 -2.91 0.80
N ILE A 41 7.26 -2.63 0.16
CA ILE A 41 6.90 -1.26 -0.25
C ILE A 41 6.76 -0.34 0.97
N CYS A 42 6.01 -0.78 1.99
CA CYS A 42 5.79 0.02 3.18
C CYS A 42 7.10 0.31 3.94
N THR A 43 7.95 -0.68 4.15
CA THR A 43 9.25 -0.49 4.82
C THR A 43 10.16 0.42 4.01
N HIS A 44 10.21 0.25 2.70
CA HIS A 44 11.01 1.12 1.82
C HIS A 44 10.55 2.59 1.89
N ALA A 45 9.23 2.83 1.95
CA ALA A 45 8.69 4.18 2.09
C ALA A 45 9.04 4.83 3.42
N TRP A 46 8.90 4.12 4.55
CA TRP A 46 9.31 4.67 5.84
C TRP A 46 10.82 4.86 5.97
N ALA A 47 11.62 4.03 5.28
CA ALA A 47 13.06 4.23 5.20
C ALA A 47 13.40 5.54 4.48
N TRP A 48 12.82 5.80 3.30
CA TRP A 48 13.03 7.07 2.59
C TRP A 48 12.52 8.28 3.35
N SER A 49 11.36 8.17 4.01
CA SER A 49 10.87 9.21 4.93
C SER A 49 11.84 9.51 6.07
N THR A 50 12.44 8.46 6.65
CA THR A 50 13.44 8.63 7.70
C THR A 50 14.69 9.36 7.20
N VAL A 51 15.17 8.97 6.02
CA VAL A 51 16.35 9.59 5.36
C VAL A 51 16.07 11.05 5.03
N PHE A 52 14.93 11.36 4.41
CA PHE A 52 14.51 12.73 4.08
C PHE A 52 14.43 13.62 5.32
N HIS A 53 13.73 13.16 6.37
CA HIS A 53 13.64 13.93 7.61
C HIS A 53 14.91 13.93 8.47
N ALA A 54 15.95 13.18 8.09
CA ALA A 54 17.29 13.29 8.67
C ALA A 54 18.15 14.26 7.88
N ARG A 55 18.03 14.24 6.55
CA ARG A 55 18.71 15.15 5.63
C ARG A 55 17.88 15.40 4.38
N ASP A 56 17.44 16.64 4.27
CA ASP A 56 16.70 17.12 3.12
C ASP A 56 17.65 17.45 1.94
N THR A 57 17.38 16.84 0.80
CA THR A 57 18.02 17.07 -0.50
C THR A 57 16.97 16.86 -1.59
N PRO A 58 17.10 17.45 -2.78
CA PRO A 58 16.12 17.26 -3.86
C PRO A 58 15.87 15.78 -4.20
N PHE A 59 16.89 14.93 -4.08
CA PHE A 59 16.74 13.50 -4.31
C PHE A 59 16.00 12.78 -3.17
N THR A 60 16.31 13.10 -1.92
CA THR A 60 15.62 12.48 -0.76
C THR A 60 14.17 12.95 -0.66
N GLU A 61 13.89 14.21 -1.03
CA GLU A 61 12.55 14.77 -1.17
C GLU A 61 11.74 14.01 -2.23
N PHE A 62 12.30 13.84 -3.43
CA PHE A 62 11.70 13.04 -4.49
C PHE A 62 11.37 11.61 -4.03
N MET A 63 12.33 10.95 -3.38
CA MET A 63 12.16 9.57 -2.93
C MET A 63 11.10 9.43 -1.85
N ASP A 64 11.02 10.37 -0.89
CA ASP A 64 9.99 10.36 0.15
C ASP A 64 8.60 10.46 -0.47
N TYR A 65 8.37 11.44 -1.36
CA TYR A 65 7.06 11.61 -2.00
C TYR A 65 6.68 10.45 -2.92
N ALA A 66 7.61 9.95 -3.74
CA ALA A 66 7.36 8.80 -4.60
C ALA A 66 7.03 7.54 -3.81
N CYS A 67 7.71 7.31 -2.68
CA CYS A 67 7.46 6.14 -1.84
C CYS A 67 6.22 6.31 -0.94
N ALA A 68 5.88 7.52 -0.51
CA ALA A 68 4.61 7.79 0.15
C ALA A 68 3.43 7.45 -0.78
N LEU A 69 3.53 7.84 -2.05
CA LEU A 69 2.53 7.48 -3.06
C LEU A 69 2.47 5.97 -3.30
N SER A 70 3.61 5.29 -3.39
CA SER A 70 3.62 3.84 -3.62
C SER A 70 2.92 3.08 -2.48
N MET A 71 3.04 3.56 -1.24
CA MET A 71 2.36 3.00 -0.07
C MET A 71 0.82 3.13 -0.16
N VAL A 72 0.30 4.31 -0.49
CA VAL A 72 -1.17 4.48 -0.65
C VAL A 72 -1.70 3.75 -1.88
N MET A 73 -0.91 3.68 -2.97
CA MET A 73 -1.26 2.93 -4.17
C MET A 73 -1.34 1.42 -3.93
N ILE A 74 -0.38 0.83 -3.21
CA ILE A 74 -0.43 -0.61 -2.91
C ILE A 74 -1.58 -0.93 -1.95
N LEU A 75 -1.93 -0.02 -1.04
CA LEU A 75 -3.12 -0.13 -0.18
C LEU A 75 -4.42 -0.09 -1.00
N PHE A 76 -4.53 0.81 -1.98
CA PHE A 76 -5.63 0.87 -2.92
C PHE A 76 -5.74 -0.43 -3.74
N ILE A 77 -4.64 -0.88 -4.34
CA ILE A 77 -4.57 -2.13 -5.11
C ILE A 77 -4.99 -3.34 -4.27
N ALA A 78 -4.54 -3.41 -3.01
CA ALA A 78 -4.93 -4.47 -2.08
C ALA A 78 -6.45 -4.51 -1.82
N ALA A 79 -7.10 -3.33 -1.75
CA ALA A 79 -8.55 -3.21 -1.59
C ALA A 79 -9.30 -3.64 -2.87
N VAL A 80 -8.82 -3.20 -4.04
CA VAL A 80 -9.40 -3.55 -5.34
C VAL A 80 -9.36 -5.05 -5.58
N ILE A 81 -8.20 -5.70 -5.38
CA ILE A 81 -8.05 -7.15 -5.57
C ILE A 81 -9.00 -7.92 -4.63
N ARG A 82 -9.17 -7.45 -3.39
CA ARG A 82 -10.09 -8.03 -2.42
C ARG A 82 -11.55 -7.93 -2.83
N LEU A 83 -12.02 -6.72 -3.13
CA LEU A 83 -13.41 -6.47 -3.46
C LEU A 83 -13.82 -7.14 -4.78
N LEU A 84 -12.89 -7.17 -5.73
CA LEU A 84 -13.13 -7.69 -7.08
C LEU A 84 -12.59 -9.11 -7.30
N PHE A 85 -12.39 -9.90 -6.24
CA PHE A 85 -11.83 -11.25 -6.33
C PHE A 85 -12.58 -12.17 -7.32
N ARG A 86 -13.89 -11.98 -7.50
CA ARG A 86 -14.72 -12.69 -8.49
C ARG A 86 -14.65 -12.11 -9.90
N LYS A 87 -14.32 -10.82 -10.04
CA LYS A 87 -14.27 -10.07 -11.30
C LYS A 87 -12.82 -9.83 -11.72
N LYS A 88 -12.03 -10.91 -11.87
CA LYS A 88 -10.58 -10.86 -12.11
C LYS A 88 -10.15 -9.96 -13.27
N LYS A 89 -10.88 -9.98 -14.39
CA LYS A 89 -10.58 -9.12 -15.56
C LYS A 89 -10.69 -7.63 -15.23
N VAL A 90 -11.75 -7.24 -14.50
CA VAL A 90 -11.95 -5.85 -14.07
C VAL A 90 -10.89 -5.43 -13.05
N ALA A 91 -10.60 -6.30 -12.08
CA ALA A 91 -9.53 -6.06 -11.11
C ALA A 91 -8.18 -5.85 -11.80
N LEU A 92 -7.84 -6.70 -12.78
CA LEU A 92 -6.60 -6.59 -13.54
C LEU A 92 -6.50 -5.24 -14.29
N VAL A 93 -7.57 -4.82 -14.97
CA VAL A 93 -7.59 -3.53 -15.67
C VAL A 93 -7.33 -2.38 -14.71
N ILE A 94 -8.02 -2.34 -13.56
CA ILE A 94 -7.83 -1.29 -12.56
C ILE A 94 -6.41 -1.30 -11.99
N VAL A 95 -5.85 -2.48 -11.71
CA VAL A 95 -4.47 -2.62 -11.21
C VAL A 95 -3.46 -2.14 -12.25
N LEU A 96 -3.62 -2.49 -13.52
CA LEU A 96 -2.75 -2.02 -14.60
C LEU A 96 -2.85 -0.51 -14.77
N MET A 97 -4.06 0.06 -14.75
CA MET A 97 -4.26 1.52 -14.77
C MET A 97 -3.58 2.21 -13.58
N SER A 98 -3.67 1.61 -12.39
CA SER A 98 -3.02 2.10 -11.17
C SER A 98 -1.49 2.12 -11.29
N ILE A 99 -0.91 1.05 -11.83
CA ILE A 99 0.54 0.95 -12.06
C ILE A 99 0.99 1.98 -13.11
N MET A 100 0.25 2.11 -14.21
CA MET A 100 0.55 3.09 -15.26
C MET A 100 0.48 4.52 -14.74
N PHE A 101 -0.54 4.84 -13.93
CA PHE A 101 -0.65 6.13 -13.25
C PHE A 101 0.55 6.39 -12.35
N PHE A 102 0.93 5.41 -11.51
CA PHE A 102 2.09 5.54 -10.62
C PHE A 102 3.38 5.82 -11.39
N ILE A 103 3.66 5.06 -12.46
CA ILE A 103 4.85 5.29 -13.30
C ILE A 103 4.82 6.69 -13.92
N HIS A 104 3.69 7.13 -14.43
CA HIS A 104 3.55 8.46 -15.01
C HIS A 104 3.79 9.57 -13.97
N HIS A 105 3.19 9.43 -12.78
CA HIS A 105 3.33 10.41 -11.70
C HIS A 105 4.77 10.47 -11.17
N VAL A 106 5.44 9.32 -10.98
CA VAL A 106 6.86 9.29 -10.57
C VAL A 106 7.76 9.95 -11.62
N ARG A 107 7.49 9.74 -12.91
CA ARG A 107 8.23 10.42 -14.00
C ARG A 107 8.02 11.93 -13.96
N TYR A 108 6.80 12.38 -13.67
CA TYR A 108 6.50 13.80 -13.45
C TYR A 108 7.28 14.37 -12.27
N LEU A 109 7.27 13.70 -11.11
CA LEU A 109 8.04 14.12 -9.92
C LEU A 109 9.54 14.20 -10.20
N TYR A 110 10.08 13.31 -11.03
CA TYR A 110 11.51 13.31 -11.35
C TYR A 110 11.92 14.44 -12.31
N SER A 111 10.99 14.94 -13.14
CA SER A 111 11.30 15.86 -14.24
C SER A 111 11.58 17.31 -13.82
N GLY A 112 11.43 17.67 -12.54
CA GLY A 112 11.56 19.05 -12.10
C GLY A 112 11.52 19.20 -10.58
N LYS A 113 11.21 20.42 -10.13
CA LYS A 113 10.93 20.68 -8.71
C LYS A 113 9.63 19.98 -8.32
N VAL A 114 9.64 19.26 -7.21
CA VAL A 114 8.44 18.58 -6.70
C VAL A 114 7.40 19.63 -6.31
N ASP A 115 6.24 19.59 -6.95
CA ASP A 115 5.09 20.38 -6.53
C ASP A 115 4.44 19.70 -5.32
N TYR A 116 4.68 20.29 -4.15
CA TYR A 116 4.20 19.78 -2.87
C TYR A 116 2.67 19.67 -2.82
N GLU A 117 1.96 20.74 -3.19
CA GLU A 117 0.50 20.81 -3.07
C GLU A 117 -0.16 19.80 -3.99
N TYR A 118 0.33 19.69 -5.23
CA TYR A 118 -0.15 18.69 -6.18
C TYR A 118 0.10 17.27 -5.68
N ASN A 119 1.31 16.97 -5.21
CA ASN A 119 1.64 15.62 -4.73
C ASN A 119 0.83 15.24 -3.49
N MET A 120 0.65 16.16 -2.55
CA MET A 120 -0.19 15.93 -1.37
C MET A 120 -1.66 15.72 -1.75
N THR A 121 -2.17 16.50 -2.71
CA THR A 121 -3.54 16.33 -3.20
C THR A 121 -3.75 14.94 -3.81
N VAL A 122 -2.82 14.49 -4.66
CA VAL A 122 -2.86 13.15 -5.27
C VAL A 122 -2.84 12.05 -4.19
N ASN A 123 -1.92 12.13 -3.23
CA ASN A 123 -1.82 11.18 -2.13
C ASN A 123 -3.11 11.12 -1.29
N ILE A 124 -3.67 12.27 -0.95
CA ILE A 124 -4.90 12.36 -0.16
C ILE A 124 -6.07 11.75 -0.92
N VAL A 125 -6.26 12.10 -2.20
CA VAL A 125 -7.37 11.57 -3.01
C VAL A 125 -7.29 10.04 -3.11
N ILE A 126 -6.10 9.50 -3.43
CA ILE A 126 -5.90 8.05 -3.53
C ILE A 126 -6.07 7.38 -2.16
N GLY A 127 -5.56 7.99 -1.09
CA GLY A 127 -5.72 7.51 0.27
C GLY A 127 -7.19 7.45 0.70
N MET A 128 -7.98 8.48 0.36
CA MET A 128 -9.43 8.50 0.62
C MET A 128 -10.15 7.40 -0.16
N LEU A 129 -9.82 7.21 -1.44
CA LEU A 129 -10.38 6.13 -2.25
C LEU A 129 -10.03 4.75 -1.68
N ALA A 130 -8.77 4.53 -1.30
CA ALA A 130 -8.33 3.29 -0.65
C ALA A 130 -9.12 3.05 0.64
N THR A 131 -9.24 4.08 1.49
CA THR A 131 -9.98 4.02 2.75
C THR A 131 -11.45 3.70 2.53
N ALA A 132 -12.11 4.34 1.56
CA ALA A 132 -13.49 4.07 1.20
C ALA A 132 -13.69 2.61 0.77
N LEU A 133 -12.80 2.07 -0.08
CA LEU A 133 -12.86 0.68 -0.50
C LEU A 133 -12.67 -0.29 0.68
N TRP A 134 -11.73 0.01 1.59
CA TRP A 134 -11.53 -0.79 2.79
C TRP A 134 -12.72 -0.74 3.75
N MET A 135 -13.39 0.42 3.89
CA MET A 135 -14.63 0.53 4.64
C MET A 135 -15.74 -0.32 4.03
N VAL A 136 -15.93 -0.27 2.70
CA VAL A 136 -16.90 -1.12 2.00
C VAL A 136 -16.59 -2.60 2.21
N PHE A 137 -15.32 -2.99 2.11
CA PHE A 137 -14.89 -4.37 2.37
C PHE A 137 -15.20 -4.81 3.80
N SER A 138 -14.87 -3.96 4.79
CA SER A 138 -15.11 -4.23 6.21
C SER A 138 -16.60 -4.35 6.53
N LEU A 139 -17.42 -3.41 6.04
CA LEU A 139 -18.88 -3.44 6.22
C LEU A 139 -19.51 -4.68 5.56
N GLY A 140 -19.07 -5.04 4.35
CA GLY A 140 -19.52 -6.27 3.69
C GLY A 140 -19.17 -7.54 4.47
N ALA A 141 -17.99 -7.58 5.10
CA ALA A 141 -17.58 -8.69 5.95
C ALA A 141 -18.40 -8.78 7.25
N LEU A 142 -18.75 -7.63 7.85
CA LEU A 142 -19.58 -7.55 9.06
C LEU A 142 -21.04 -7.95 8.77
N CYS A 143 -21.67 -7.35 7.75
CA CYS A 143 -23.08 -7.60 7.41
C CYS A 143 -23.33 -9.02 6.89
N GLY A 144 -22.34 -9.67 6.28
CA GLY A 144 -22.47 -11.04 5.80
C GLY A 144 -22.38 -12.13 6.88
N GLY A 145 -22.15 -11.77 8.15
CA GLY A 145 -21.98 -12.70 9.27
C GLY A 145 -20.67 -13.51 9.23
N GLN A 146 -20.36 -14.22 10.32
CA GLN A 146 -19.11 -14.99 10.47
C GLN A 146 -18.83 -15.99 9.32
N HIS A 147 -19.88 -16.48 8.65
CA HIS A 147 -19.76 -17.37 7.49
C HIS A 147 -19.33 -16.66 6.20
N ALA A 148 -19.73 -15.40 5.98
CA ALA A 148 -19.19 -14.59 4.89
C ALA A 148 -17.80 -14.08 5.24
N ALA A 149 -17.54 -13.70 6.49
CA ALA A 149 -16.20 -13.33 6.95
C ALA A 149 -15.18 -14.46 6.69
N ARG A 150 -15.52 -15.74 6.98
CA ARG A 150 -14.70 -16.92 6.61
C ARG A 150 -14.60 -17.19 5.10
N ARG A 151 -15.45 -16.58 4.28
CA ARG A 151 -15.42 -16.67 2.80
C ARG A 151 -14.55 -15.55 2.19
N TYR A 152 -14.35 -14.46 2.93
CA TYR A 152 -13.42 -13.36 2.62
C TYR A 152 -12.04 -13.51 3.29
N VAL A 153 -11.97 -14.31 4.35
CA VAL A 153 -10.72 -14.88 4.87
C VAL A 153 -10.33 -16.00 3.90
N TRP A 154 -9.41 -15.65 3.03
CA TRP A 154 -8.88 -16.42 1.91
C TRP A 154 -8.82 -17.94 2.13
N ARG A 155 -9.39 -18.69 1.17
CA ARG A 155 -8.89 -20.00 0.76
C ARG A 155 -7.98 -19.79 -0.44
#